data_AF-A0A7J6A3S3-F1
#
_entry.id   AF-A0A7J6A3S3-F1
#
_cell.length_a   1.000
_cell.length_b   1.000
_cell.length_c   1.000
_cell.angle_alpha   90.00
_cell.angle_beta   90.00
_cell.angle_gamma   90.00
#
_symmetry.space_group_name_H-M   'P 1'
#
loop_
_entity.id
_entity.type
_entity.pdbx_description
1 polymer ?
#
loop_
_entity_poly.entity_id
_entity_poly.type
_entity_poly.pdbx_seq_one_letter_code
_entity_poly.pdbx_strand_id
1 'polypeptide(L)'
;MMNRGLHRRSSSHIQTTSTERMDTSGTKVLETADDIQERRQQVLDRYRRFKELSTVRRQKLEDSYRFQFFRRDADELEKWIQEKLQIASDENYKDPSNLQGKLQKHQAFEAEVQANSGAIIKLDETGNLMISESHFASETIRSRLEELHRLWDLLLQKTKEKGVRLLQAQKLVQYLRECEDALDWITDKEAIVTSEELGQDLEHVEVLQKKFEEFQTDLAAHEERVNEVNQDAAKLTQENHPETELILKKQEEVNAAWQRLKGLAQQRQGKLFGAAEVQRFNRDVDETISWIKEKEQLMASDDFGRDLASVQALLRKHEGLERDLAALEDKVNTLGGEAERLQQTHPQNASQIHLKRDELITNWEQIRTLAAERHAHLNDSYRLQRFTADFRDLTSWLCSTDTKNTRERSIPTKTALNPQPRQGGSPEHRTLRIRGGQGEAGNSSGGEGVSAGAVGAA
;
A
#
# COMPACT_ATOMS: atom_id res chain seq x y z
N MET A 1 29.99 -65.25 9.85
CA MET A 1 29.46 -66.07 10.95
C MET A 1 28.48 -67.07 10.37
N MET A 2 28.71 -68.35 10.66
CA MET A 2 27.93 -69.49 10.18
C MET A 2 26.56 -69.52 10.88
N ASN A 3 25.48 -69.80 10.14
CA ASN A 3 24.33 -70.46 10.75
C ASN A 3 23.67 -71.43 9.76
N ARG A 4 23.90 -72.73 10.01
CA ARG A 4 23.26 -73.85 9.31
C ARG A 4 21.91 -74.11 9.98
N GLY A 5 20.83 -73.69 9.33
CA GLY A 5 19.46 -74.01 9.72
C GLY A 5 18.94 -75.22 8.97
N LEU A 6 19.03 -76.40 9.59
CA LEU A 6 18.37 -77.65 9.18
C LEU A 6 16.86 -77.43 9.06
N HIS A 7 16.29 -77.52 7.86
CA HIS A 7 14.85 -77.70 7.68
C HIS A 7 14.55 -79.08 7.12
N ARG A 8 13.83 -79.85 7.97
CA ARG A 8 13.34 -81.19 7.74
C ARG A 8 12.59 -81.28 6.40
N ARG A 9 13.02 -82.22 5.55
CA ARG A 9 12.21 -82.76 4.47
C ARG A 9 10.96 -83.42 5.06
N SER A 10 9.80 -82.77 4.94
CA SER A 10 8.52 -83.45 5.07
C SER A 10 8.35 -84.37 3.87
N SER A 11 8.66 -85.64 4.10
CA SER A 11 8.44 -86.76 3.18
C SER A 11 6.92 -86.97 3.03
N SER A 12 6.32 -86.35 2.01
CA SER A 12 4.97 -86.69 1.59
C SER A 12 5.01 -88.09 0.97
N HIS A 13 4.51 -89.05 1.74
CA HIS A 13 4.23 -90.42 1.32
C HIS A 13 3.53 -90.41 -0.05
N ILE A 14 4.28 -90.73 -1.10
CA ILE A 14 3.69 -91.25 -2.33
C ILE A 14 3.18 -92.63 -1.92
N GLN A 15 1.86 -92.75 -1.74
CA GLN A 15 1.22 -94.05 -1.83
C GLN A 15 1.54 -94.59 -3.22
N THR A 16 2.57 -95.42 -3.29
CA THR A 16 2.84 -96.32 -4.39
C THR A 16 1.59 -97.16 -4.55
N THR A 17 0.72 -96.79 -5.48
CA THR A 17 -0.30 -97.69 -5.99
C THR A 17 0.43 -98.92 -6.47
N SER A 18 0.26 -100.03 -5.75
CA SER A 18 0.79 -101.34 -6.11
C SER A 18 0.58 -101.58 -7.59
N THR A 19 1.66 -101.50 -8.36
CA THR A 19 1.72 -102.05 -9.70
C THR A 19 1.59 -103.56 -9.53
N GLU A 20 0.35 -104.06 -9.65
CA GLU A 20 0.13 -105.47 -9.94
C GLU A 20 0.99 -105.82 -11.15
N ARG A 21 2.04 -106.61 -10.91
CA ARG A 21 2.82 -107.24 -11.96
C ARG A 21 1.82 -107.98 -12.85
N MET A 22 1.74 -107.59 -14.12
CA MET A 22 1.07 -108.42 -15.12
C MET A 22 1.80 -109.76 -15.13
N ASP A 23 1.13 -110.79 -14.64
CA ASP A 23 1.51 -112.17 -14.88
C ASP A 23 1.54 -112.40 -16.40
N THR A 24 2.73 -112.55 -16.95
CA THR A 24 2.96 -112.99 -18.32
C THR A 24 3.14 -114.51 -18.32
N SER A 25 2.23 -115.24 -17.69
CA SER A 25 2.03 -116.65 -18.02
C SER A 25 1.45 -116.73 -19.44
N GLY A 26 1.96 -117.68 -20.22
CA GLY A 26 1.86 -117.73 -21.69
C GLY A 26 0.47 -117.46 -22.25
N THR A 27 0.44 -116.81 -23.42
CA THR A 27 -0.77 -116.51 -24.21
C THR A 27 -1.70 -117.72 -24.23
N LYS A 28 -2.78 -117.71 -23.43
CA LYS A 28 -3.82 -118.75 -23.49
C LYS A 28 -4.33 -118.83 -24.93
N VAL A 29 -4.37 -120.04 -25.48
CA VAL A 29 -4.97 -120.31 -26.79
C VAL A 29 -6.45 -119.96 -26.67
N LEU A 30 -6.93 -119.05 -27.52
CA LEU A 30 -8.33 -118.60 -27.54
C LEU A 30 -9.14 -119.66 -28.30
N GLU A 31 -9.83 -120.55 -27.58
CA GLU A 31 -10.51 -121.70 -28.17
C GLU A 31 -12.01 -121.47 -28.36
N THR A 32 -12.61 -120.54 -27.60
CA THR A 32 -14.05 -120.24 -27.66
C THR A 32 -14.34 -118.79 -28.01
N ALA A 33 -15.55 -118.53 -28.53
CA ALA A 33 -16.01 -117.17 -28.80
C ALA A 33 -16.03 -116.29 -27.52
N ASP A 34 -16.28 -116.90 -26.36
CA ASP A 34 -16.30 -116.22 -25.06
C ASP A 34 -14.89 -115.80 -24.61
N ASP A 35 -13.86 -116.62 -24.85
CA ASP A 35 -12.46 -116.24 -24.56
C ASP A 35 -12.01 -115.02 -25.39
N ILE A 36 -12.42 -114.98 -26.66
CA ILE A 36 -12.15 -113.85 -27.57
C ILE A 36 -12.90 -112.59 -27.10
N GLN A 37 -14.16 -112.73 -26.67
CA GLN A 37 -14.99 -111.65 -26.13
C GLN A 37 -14.38 -111.06 -24.85
N GLU A 38 -13.95 -111.90 -23.92
CA GLU A 38 -13.31 -111.46 -22.67
C GLU A 38 -11.98 -110.76 -22.94
N ARG A 39 -11.15 -111.32 -23.82
CA ARG A 39 -9.87 -110.71 -24.19
C ARG A 39 -10.07 -109.34 -24.87
N ARG A 40 -11.06 -109.22 -25.75
CA ARG A 40 -11.48 -107.94 -26.35
C ARG A 40 -11.89 -106.94 -25.27
N GLN A 41 -12.69 -107.36 -24.28
CA GLN A 41 -13.14 -106.48 -23.20
C GLN A 41 -11.96 -105.98 -22.35
N GLN A 42 -11.02 -106.86 -21.98
CA GLN A 42 -9.80 -106.47 -21.26
C GLN A 42 -8.95 -105.45 -22.04
N VAL A 43 -8.82 -105.62 -23.36
CA VAL A 43 -8.10 -104.66 -24.22
C VAL A 43 -8.83 -103.32 -24.28
N LEU A 44 -10.16 -103.32 -24.43
CA LEU A 44 -10.96 -102.10 -24.43
C LEU A 44 -10.89 -101.35 -23.09
N ASP A 45 -10.87 -102.07 -21.97
CA ASP A 45 -10.76 -101.49 -20.63
C ASP A 45 -9.35 -100.92 -20.38
N ARG A 46 -8.31 -101.64 -20.80
CA ARG A 46 -6.92 -101.13 -20.77
C ARG A 46 -6.76 -99.88 -21.63
N TYR A 47 -7.35 -99.86 -22.83
CA TYR A 47 -7.32 -98.70 -23.71
C TYR A 47 -8.09 -97.52 -23.12
N ARG A 48 -9.27 -97.75 -22.53
CA ARG A 48 -10.03 -96.70 -21.81
C ARG A 48 -9.21 -96.11 -20.66
N ARG A 49 -8.63 -96.96 -19.81
CA ARG A 49 -7.78 -96.52 -18.69
C ARG A 49 -6.54 -95.77 -19.17
N PHE A 50 -5.89 -96.22 -20.25
CA PHE A 50 -4.79 -95.49 -20.87
C PHE A 50 -5.21 -94.11 -21.38
N LYS A 51 -6.38 -94.01 -22.04
CA LYS A 51 -6.92 -92.75 -22.55
C LYS A 51 -7.25 -91.77 -21.41
N GLU A 52 -7.84 -92.26 -20.32
CA GLU A 52 -8.11 -91.49 -19.10
C GLU A 52 -6.81 -90.99 -18.47
N LEU A 53 -5.84 -91.88 -18.23
CA LEU A 53 -4.53 -91.53 -17.65
C LEU A 53 -3.75 -90.54 -18.54
N SER A 54 -3.83 -90.70 -19.86
CA SER A 54 -3.22 -89.77 -20.82
C SER A 54 -3.87 -88.39 -20.77
N THR A 55 -5.21 -88.34 -20.65
CA THR A 55 -5.95 -87.08 -20.51
C THR A 55 -5.59 -86.37 -19.21
N VAL A 56 -5.57 -87.09 -18.09
CA VAL A 56 -5.14 -86.55 -16.78
C VAL A 56 -3.70 -86.06 -16.83
N ARG A 57 -2.79 -86.81 -17.47
CA ARG A 57 -1.40 -86.39 -17.63
C ARG A 57 -1.27 -85.11 -18.46
N ARG A 58 -2.02 -85.00 -19.55
CA ARG A 58 -2.05 -83.78 -20.38
C ARG A 58 -2.52 -82.58 -19.56
N GLN A 59 -3.61 -82.73 -18.80
CA GLN A 59 -4.15 -81.66 -17.95
C GLN A 59 -3.14 -81.22 -16.89
N LYS A 60 -2.47 -82.16 -16.20
CA LYS A 60 -1.42 -81.82 -15.22
C LYS A 60 -0.24 -81.05 -15.84
N LEU A 61 0.14 -81.37 -17.08
CA LEU A 61 1.21 -80.66 -17.78
C LEU A 61 0.78 -79.26 -18.19
N GLU A 62 -0.48 -79.11 -18.62
CA GLU A 62 -1.07 -77.83 -18.99
C GLU A 62 -1.21 -76.89 -17.78
N ASP A 63 -1.71 -77.42 -16.66
CA ASP A 63 -1.76 -76.73 -15.36
C ASP A 63 -0.36 -76.30 -14.91
N SER A 64 0.60 -77.22 -14.94
CA SER A 64 2.00 -76.90 -14.60
C SER A 64 2.60 -75.83 -15.51
N TYR A 65 2.27 -75.82 -16.80
CA TYR A 65 2.74 -74.80 -17.75
C TYR A 65 2.14 -73.44 -17.43
N ARG A 66 0.82 -73.36 -17.23
CA ARG A 66 0.10 -72.13 -16.84
C ARG A 66 0.67 -71.54 -15.55
N PHE A 67 0.96 -72.38 -14.55
CA PHE A 67 1.56 -71.94 -13.30
C PHE A 67 2.96 -71.34 -13.46
N GLN A 68 3.81 -71.94 -14.29
CA GLN A 68 5.15 -71.38 -14.54
C GLN A 68 5.08 -70.04 -15.28
N PHE A 69 4.13 -69.90 -16.21
CA PHE A 69 3.91 -68.64 -16.92
C PHE A 69 3.40 -67.55 -15.96
N PHE A 70 2.38 -67.85 -15.16
CA PHE A 70 1.89 -66.96 -14.10
C PHE A 70 3.01 -66.53 -13.16
N ARG A 71 3.81 -67.49 -12.69
CA ARG A 71 4.91 -67.22 -11.75
C ARG A 71 5.95 -66.28 -12.35
N ARG A 72 6.36 -66.52 -13.60
CA ARG A 72 7.32 -65.65 -14.30
C ARG A 72 6.78 -64.22 -14.37
N ASP A 73 5.54 -64.05 -14.85
CA ASP A 73 4.93 -62.74 -15.04
C ASP A 73 4.75 -62.01 -13.68
N ALA A 74 4.40 -62.75 -12.63
CA ALA A 74 4.32 -62.22 -11.26
C ALA A 74 5.68 -61.77 -10.73
N ASP A 75 6.75 -62.55 -10.94
CA ASP A 75 8.11 -62.21 -10.52
C ASP A 75 8.66 -61.01 -11.31
N GLU A 76 8.35 -60.91 -12.60
CA GLU A 76 8.69 -59.77 -13.45
C GLU A 76 7.97 -58.49 -12.98
N LEU A 77 6.67 -58.57 -12.70
CA LEU A 77 5.92 -57.43 -12.17
C LEU A 77 6.42 -57.02 -10.78
N GLU A 78 6.67 -57.96 -9.87
CA GLU A 78 7.20 -57.65 -8.54
C GLU A 78 8.54 -56.90 -8.65
N LYS A 79 9.47 -57.40 -9.48
CA LYS A 79 10.76 -56.76 -9.67
C LYS A 79 10.60 -55.32 -10.17
N TRP A 80 9.72 -55.11 -11.15
CA TRP A 80 9.42 -53.78 -11.66
C TRP A 80 8.82 -52.88 -10.57
N ILE A 81 7.87 -53.37 -9.77
CA ILE A 81 7.28 -52.60 -8.66
C ILE A 81 8.36 -52.20 -7.66
N GLN A 82 9.24 -53.13 -7.26
CA GLN A 82 10.32 -52.87 -6.32
C GLN A 82 11.29 -51.79 -6.84
N GLU A 83 11.66 -51.84 -8.13
CA GLU A 83 12.50 -50.81 -8.75
C GLU A 83 11.82 -49.43 -8.71
N LYS A 84 10.53 -49.35 -9.07
CA LYS A 84 9.78 -48.09 -9.03
C LYS A 84 9.56 -47.59 -7.61
N LEU A 85 9.40 -48.49 -6.65
CA LEU A 85 9.23 -48.14 -5.24
C LEU A 85 10.47 -47.42 -4.67
N GLN A 86 11.68 -47.79 -5.11
CA GLN A 86 12.90 -47.06 -4.74
C GLN A 86 12.85 -45.60 -5.23
N ILE A 87 12.40 -45.38 -6.47
CA ILE A 87 12.27 -44.04 -7.06
C ILE A 87 11.18 -43.22 -6.35
N ALA A 88 10.04 -43.84 -6.05
CA ALA A 88 8.93 -43.21 -5.33
C ALA A 88 9.28 -42.85 -3.88
N SER A 89 10.19 -43.61 -3.26
CA SER A 89 10.59 -43.40 -1.85
C SER A 89 11.74 -42.41 -1.67
N ASP A 90 12.42 -42.02 -2.74
CA ASP A 90 13.48 -41.00 -2.69
C ASP A 90 12.93 -39.63 -2.25
N GLU A 91 13.61 -38.99 -1.29
CA GLU A 91 13.25 -37.72 -0.66
C GLU A 91 13.88 -36.47 -1.30
N ASN A 92 14.20 -36.53 -2.60
CA ASN A 92 14.81 -35.42 -3.34
C ASN A 92 14.06 -34.07 -3.30
N TYR A 93 12.80 -34.05 -2.85
CA TYR A 93 12.00 -32.84 -2.64
C TYR A 93 12.52 -31.96 -1.50
N LYS A 94 13.36 -32.50 -0.60
CA LYS A 94 13.98 -31.71 0.48
C LYS A 94 15.01 -30.70 -0.03
N ASP A 95 15.57 -30.96 -1.21
CA ASP A 95 16.46 -30.01 -1.88
C ASP A 95 15.62 -29.06 -2.75
N PRO A 96 15.63 -27.75 -2.46
CA PRO A 96 14.82 -26.77 -3.16
C PRO A 96 15.31 -26.49 -4.60
N SER A 97 16.45 -27.03 -5.00
CA SER A 97 16.97 -26.83 -6.35
C SER A 97 16.08 -27.49 -7.41
N ASN A 98 15.77 -26.73 -8.47
CA ASN A 98 15.05 -27.20 -9.66
C ASN A 98 13.76 -28.00 -9.35
N LEU A 99 12.96 -27.53 -8.38
CA LEU A 99 11.71 -28.20 -7.99
C LEU A 99 10.74 -28.38 -9.16
N GLN A 100 10.66 -27.41 -10.07
CA GLN A 100 9.82 -27.52 -11.27
C GLN A 100 10.25 -28.69 -12.17
N GLY A 101 11.56 -28.88 -12.39
CA GLY A 101 12.08 -30.01 -13.14
C GLY A 101 11.85 -31.35 -12.43
N LYS A 102 11.94 -31.37 -11.10
CA LYS A 102 11.62 -32.56 -10.28
C LYS A 102 10.14 -32.92 -10.38
N LEU A 103 9.24 -31.92 -10.35
CA LEU A 103 7.80 -32.10 -10.49
C LEU A 103 7.42 -32.65 -11.87
N GLN A 104 7.99 -32.12 -12.95
CA GLN A 104 7.78 -32.63 -14.31
C GLN A 104 8.24 -34.08 -14.46
N LYS A 105 9.42 -34.42 -13.91
CA LYS A 105 9.90 -35.81 -13.88
C LYS A 105 8.96 -36.72 -13.09
N HIS A 106 8.41 -36.22 -11.98
CA HIS A 106 7.44 -36.98 -11.19
C HIS A 106 6.12 -37.20 -11.93
N GLN A 107 5.61 -36.21 -12.65
CA GLN A 107 4.41 -36.38 -13.50
C GLN A 107 4.63 -37.43 -14.61
N ALA A 108 5.81 -37.45 -15.22
CA ALA A 108 6.17 -38.49 -16.19
C ALA A 108 6.23 -39.88 -15.53
N PHE A 109 6.79 -39.95 -14.32
CA PHE A 109 6.82 -41.19 -13.52
C PHE A 109 5.41 -41.66 -13.12
N GLU A 110 4.52 -40.76 -12.70
CA GLU A 110 3.11 -41.07 -12.42
C GLU A 110 2.42 -41.66 -13.65
N ALA A 111 2.61 -41.06 -14.83
CA ALA A 111 2.07 -41.57 -16.08
C ALA A 111 2.63 -42.97 -16.44
N GLU A 112 3.92 -43.20 -16.22
CA GLU A 112 4.55 -44.52 -16.40
C GLU A 112 3.91 -45.58 -15.47
N VAL A 113 3.73 -45.24 -14.19
CA VAL A 113 3.10 -46.14 -13.21
C VAL A 113 1.67 -46.46 -13.62
N GLN A 114 0.89 -45.45 -14.04
CA GLN A 114 -0.49 -45.65 -14.49
C GLN A 114 -0.57 -46.49 -15.76
N ALA A 115 0.33 -46.28 -16.72
CA ALA A 115 0.37 -47.07 -17.96
C ALA A 115 0.64 -48.57 -17.69
N ASN A 116 1.34 -48.90 -16.61
CA ASN A 116 1.65 -50.28 -16.24
C ASN A 116 0.54 -50.98 -15.43
N SER A 117 -0.55 -50.29 -15.09
CA SER A 117 -1.69 -50.87 -14.34
C SER A 117 -2.33 -52.07 -15.06
N GLY A 118 -2.25 -52.12 -16.38
CA GLY A 118 -2.72 -53.27 -17.16
C GLY A 118 -1.99 -54.58 -16.85
N ALA A 119 -0.75 -54.53 -16.35
CA ALA A 119 0.01 -55.73 -16.03
C ALA A 119 -0.57 -56.47 -14.80
N ILE A 120 -0.93 -55.73 -13.74
CA ILE A 120 -1.53 -56.33 -12.55
C ILE A 120 -2.95 -56.84 -12.82
N ILE A 121 -3.73 -56.12 -13.64
CA ILE A 121 -5.08 -56.55 -14.05
C ILE A 121 -5.03 -57.87 -14.83
N LYS A 122 -4.09 -58.03 -15.77
CA LYS A 122 -3.93 -59.28 -16.53
C LYS A 122 -3.50 -60.46 -15.66
N LEU A 123 -2.62 -60.20 -14.68
CA LEU A 123 -2.21 -61.21 -13.71
C LEU A 123 -3.38 -61.64 -12.82
N ASP A 124 -4.23 -60.71 -12.41
CA ASP A 124 -5.47 -61.01 -11.70
C ASP A 124 -6.42 -61.85 -12.53
N GLU A 125 -6.68 -61.48 -13.78
CA GLU A 125 -7.55 -62.26 -14.68
C GLU A 125 -7.03 -63.70 -14.82
N THR A 126 -5.73 -63.86 -15.06
CA THR A 126 -5.09 -65.16 -15.25
C THR A 126 -5.11 -65.98 -13.95
N GLY A 127 -4.70 -65.40 -12.83
CA GLY A 127 -4.60 -66.07 -11.55
C GLY A 127 -5.97 -66.45 -10.98
N ASN A 128 -6.95 -65.55 -11.06
CA ASN A 128 -8.32 -65.82 -10.61
C ASN A 128 -9.01 -66.88 -11.48
N LEU A 129 -8.76 -66.90 -12.78
CA LEU A 129 -9.24 -67.98 -13.65
C LEU A 129 -8.67 -69.34 -13.18
N MET A 130 -7.35 -69.43 -12.95
CA MET A 130 -6.72 -70.66 -12.44
C MET A 130 -7.28 -71.07 -11.06
N ILE A 131 -7.56 -70.11 -10.18
CA ILE A 131 -8.19 -70.39 -8.88
C ILE A 131 -9.60 -70.93 -9.06
N SER A 132 -10.42 -70.34 -9.94
CA SER A 132 -11.80 -70.78 -10.21
C SER A 132 -11.88 -72.20 -10.79
N GLU A 133 -10.87 -72.59 -11.58
CA GLU A 133 -10.74 -73.93 -12.16
C GLU A 133 -10.16 -74.96 -11.15
N SER A 134 -9.99 -74.58 -9.88
CA SER A 134 -9.46 -75.44 -8.81
C SER A 134 -8.05 -75.98 -9.09
N HIS A 135 -7.19 -75.14 -9.67
CA HIS A 135 -5.80 -75.47 -9.99
C HIS A 135 -5.02 -75.96 -8.75
N PHE A 136 -4.09 -76.91 -8.91
CA PHE A 136 -3.38 -77.53 -7.77
C PHE A 136 -2.58 -76.54 -6.89
N ALA A 137 -2.24 -75.37 -7.44
CA ALA A 137 -1.48 -74.30 -6.78
C ALA A 137 -2.33 -73.06 -6.43
N SER A 138 -3.67 -73.17 -6.37
CA SER A 138 -4.56 -72.02 -6.12
C SER A 138 -4.19 -71.18 -4.90
N GLU A 139 -3.77 -71.82 -3.80
CA GLU A 139 -3.37 -71.10 -2.58
C GLU A 139 -2.09 -70.27 -2.79
N THR A 140 -1.09 -70.84 -3.46
CA THR A 140 0.14 -70.11 -3.80
C THR A 140 -0.15 -68.95 -4.75
N ILE A 141 -1.01 -69.15 -5.75
CA ILE A 141 -1.41 -68.11 -6.71
C ILE A 141 -2.10 -66.97 -5.95
N ARG A 142 -3.05 -67.29 -5.07
CA ARG A 142 -3.78 -66.31 -4.26
C ARG A 142 -2.84 -65.47 -3.40
N SER A 143 -2.00 -66.13 -2.61
CA SER A 143 -1.01 -65.44 -1.75
C SER A 143 -0.08 -64.55 -2.58
N ARG A 144 0.28 -64.96 -3.80
CA ARG A 144 1.13 -64.17 -4.68
C ARG A 144 0.43 -62.94 -5.23
N LEU A 145 -0.85 -63.05 -5.62
CA LEU A 145 -1.66 -61.91 -6.05
C LEU A 145 -1.85 -60.91 -4.91
N GLU A 146 -2.18 -61.39 -3.70
CA GLU A 146 -2.34 -60.54 -2.52
C GLU A 146 -1.07 -59.71 -2.21
N GLU A 147 0.11 -60.32 -2.31
CA GLU A 147 1.37 -59.60 -2.11
C GLU A 147 1.64 -58.58 -3.22
N LEU A 148 1.33 -58.92 -4.49
CA LEU A 148 1.45 -57.97 -5.60
C LEU A 148 0.52 -56.78 -5.44
N HIS A 149 -0.73 -56.99 -5.02
CA HIS A 149 -1.67 -55.91 -4.70
C HIS A 149 -1.13 -55.03 -3.59
N ARG A 150 -0.63 -55.62 -2.50
CA ARG A 150 -0.03 -54.87 -1.39
C ARG A 150 1.14 -54.01 -1.85
N LEU A 151 2.03 -54.53 -2.69
CA LEU A 151 3.17 -53.79 -3.24
C LEU A 151 2.74 -52.70 -4.22
N TRP A 152 1.74 -52.98 -5.06
CA TRP A 152 1.17 -52.02 -6.00
C TRP A 152 0.51 -50.84 -5.28
N ASP A 153 -0.31 -51.12 -4.27
CA ASP A 153 -0.96 -50.09 -3.45
C ASP A 153 0.08 -49.24 -2.70
N LEU A 154 1.13 -49.87 -2.17
CA LEU A 154 2.25 -49.16 -1.54
C LEU A 154 2.98 -48.25 -2.54
N LEU A 155 3.20 -48.71 -3.78
CA LEU A 155 3.79 -47.89 -4.84
C LEU A 155 2.91 -46.67 -5.16
N LEU A 156 1.59 -46.86 -5.32
CA LEU A 156 0.65 -45.77 -5.55
C LEU A 156 0.65 -44.77 -4.40
N GLN A 157 0.62 -45.26 -3.15
CA GLN A 157 0.70 -44.42 -1.96
C GLN A 157 1.99 -43.61 -1.93
N LYS A 158 3.15 -44.24 -2.11
CA LYS A 158 4.45 -43.56 -2.08
C LYS A 158 4.60 -42.54 -3.21
N THR A 159 4.10 -42.88 -4.39
CA THR A 159 4.07 -41.97 -5.54
C THR A 159 3.26 -40.72 -5.20
N LYS A 160 2.03 -40.89 -4.70
CA LYS A 160 1.17 -39.78 -4.29
C LYS A 160 1.78 -38.94 -3.17
N GLU A 161 2.35 -39.58 -2.14
CA GLU A 161 3.04 -38.89 -1.03
C GLU A 161 4.18 -38.00 -1.56
N LYS A 162 5.00 -38.53 -2.48
CA LYS A 162 6.10 -37.77 -3.11
C LYS A 162 5.58 -36.58 -3.92
N GLY A 163 4.51 -36.74 -4.68
CA GLY A 163 3.89 -35.65 -5.44
C GLY A 163 3.38 -34.52 -4.54
N VAL A 164 2.69 -34.86 -3.45
CA VAL A 164 2.25 -33.88 -2.45
C VAL A 164 3.44 -33.15 -1.83
N ARG A 165 4.49 -33.86 -1.42
CA ARG A 165 5.69 -33.23 -0.83
C ARG A 165 6.44 -32.33 -1.79
N LEU A 166 6.53 -32.68 -3.07
CA LEU A 166 7.12 -31.82 -4.11
C LEU A 166 6.33 -30.52 -4.29
N LEU A 167 5.00 -30.60 -4.35
CA LEU A 167 4.14 -29.43 -4.45
C LEU A 167 4.23 -28.54 -3.20
N GLN A 168 4.23 -29.14 -2.01
CA GLN A 168 4.43 -28.43 -0.75
C GLN A 168 5.78 -27.69 -0.73
N ALA A 169 6.87 -28.37 -1.06
CA ALA A 169 8.19 -27.75 -1.16
C ALA A 169 8.22 -26.58 -2.15
N GLN A 170 7.58 -26.72 -3.31
CA GLN A 170 7.49 -25.65 -4.31
C GLN A 170 6.73 -24.43 -3.78
N LYS A 171 5.56 -24.64 -3.17
CA LYS A 171 4.79 -23.54 -2.59
C LYS A 171 5.54 -22.84 -1.46
N LEU A 172 6.24 -23.59 -0.61
CA LEU A 172 7.05 -23.00 0.46
C LEU A 172 8.17 -22.12 -0.09
N VAL A 173 8.92 -22.60 -1.09
CA VAL A 173 10.00 -21.81 -1.70
C VAL A 173 9.46 -20.53 -2.34
N GLN A 174 8.31 -20.62 -3.02
CA GLN A 174 7.64 -19.43 -3.55
C GLN A 174 7.28 -18.46 -2.43
N TYR A 175 6.59 -18.91 -1.39
CA TYR A 175 6.20 -18.08 -0.25
C TYR A 175 7.39 -17.40 0.45
N LEU A 176 8.48 -18.15 0.67
CA LEU A 176 9.69 -17.59 1.30
C LEU A 176 10.31 -16.48 0.44
N ARG A 177 10.35 -16.67 -0.88
CA ARG A 177 10.82 -15.64 -1.80
C ARG A 177 9.94 -14.39 -1.74
N GLU A 178 8.62 -14.55 -1.68
CA GLU A 178 7.71 -13.41 -1.61
C GLU A 178 7.84 -12.64 -0.28
N CYS A 179 8.13 -13.36 0.81
CA CYS A 179 8.48 -12.74 2.08
C CYS A 179 9.79 -11.95 1.98
N GLU A 180 10.83 -12.52 1.36
CA GLU A 180 12.12 -11.85 1.14
C GLU A 180 11.96 -10.60 0.27
N ASP A 181 11.28 -10.70 -0.87
CA ASP A 181 11.00 -9.57 -1.75
C ASP A 181 10.28 -8.43 -0.99
N ALA A 182 9.33 -8.77 -0.11
CA ALA A 182 8.64 -7.78 0.73
C ALA A 182 9.55 -7.16 1.78
N LEU A 183 10.38 -7.95 2.46
CA LEU A 183 11.32 -7.49 3.49
C LEU A 183 12.41 -6.58 2.91
N ASP A 184 12.96 -6.93 1.75
CA ASP A 184 13.96 -6.13 1.05
C ASP A 184 13.35 -4.79 0.65
N TRP A 185 12.15 -4.80 0.07
CA TRP A 185 11.44 -3.57 -0.26
C TRP A 185 11.16 -2.70 0.97
N ILE A 186 10.73 -3.30 2.09
CA ILE A 186 10.49 -2.57 3.35
C ILE A 186 11.79 -1.93 3.83
N THR A 187 12.89 -2.68 3.83
CA THR A 187 14.21 -2.20 4.26
C THR A 187 14.68 -1.01 3.42
N ASP A 188 14.52 -1.09 2.09
CA ASP A 188 14.85 0.01 1.18
C ASP A 188 14.02 1.27 1.48
N LYS A 189 12.73 1.11 1.80
CA LYS A 189 11.84 2.23 2.14
C LYS A 189 12.09 2.79 3.54
N GLU A 190 12.52 1.95 4.48
CA GLU A 190 12.95 2.39 5.82
C GLU A 190 14.12 3.38 5.75
N ALA A 191 15.05 3.19 4.82
CA ALA A 191 16.15 4.13 4.60
C ALA A 191 15.67 5.54 4.17
N ILE A 192 14.52 5.64 3.51
CA ILE A 192 13.96 6.93 3.06
C ILE A 192 13.26 7.65 4.22
N VAL A 193 12.42 6.94 4.99
CA VAL A 193 11.64 7.54 6.08
C VAL A 193 12.48 7.90 7.30
N THR A 194 13.67 7.30 7.43
CA THR A 194 14.62 7.59 8.52
C THR A 194 15.50 8.81 8.23
N SER A 195 15.37 9.46 7.06
CA SER A 195 16.05 10.73 6.79
C SER A 195 15.72 11.77 7.87
N GLU A 196 16.73 12.51 8.32
CA GLU A 196 16.60 13.60 9.30
C GLU A 196 16.43 14.97 8.64
N GLU A 197 16.48 15.07 7.31
CA GLU A 197 16.40 16.34 6.59
C GLU A 197 15.01 16.96 6.71
N LEU A 198 14.87 18.15 7.29
CA LEU A 198 13.56 18.80 7.48
C LEU A 198 13.36 20.06 6.61
N GLY A 199 14.30 20.34 5.71
CA GLY A 199 14.34 21.53 4.87
C GLY A 199 14.84 22.78 5.60
N GLN A 200 15.47 23.67 4.85
CA GLN A 200 16.15 24.87 5.37
C GLN A 200 15.27 26.13 5.30
N ASP A 201 14.34 26.15 4.35
CA ASP A 201 13.40 27.22 4.04
C ASP A 201 12.05 26.59 3.67
N LEU A 202 11.00 27.41 3.59
CA LEU A 202 9.63 26.94 3.38
C LEU A 202 9.49 26.19 2.05
N GLU A 203 10.06 26.72 0.97
CA GLU A 203 10.02 26.11 -0.35
C GLU A 203 10.64 24.71 -0.34
N HIS A 204 11.77 24.54 0.34
CA HIS A 204 12.41 23.23 0.47
C HIS A 204 11.55 22.27 1.31
N VAL A 205 10.94 22.70 2.41
CA VAL A 205 10.03 21.83 3.20
C VAL A 205 8.84 21.39 2.36
N GLU A 206 8.23 22.29 1.58
CA GLU A 206 7.09 21.98 0.71
C GLU A 206 7.46 20.96 -0.38
N VAL A 207 8.67 21.06 -0.95
CA VAL A 207 9.19 20.06 -1.88
C VAL A 207 9.36 18.70 -1.19
N LEU A 208 9.89 18.68 0.03
CA LEU A 208 10.05 17.44 0.80
C LEU A 208 8.70 16.82 1.19
N GLN A 209 7.70 17.64 1.54
CA GLN A 209 6.34 17.19 1.80
C GLN A 209 5.73 16.53 0.56
N LYS A 210 5.83 17.18 -0.61
CA LYS A 210 5.32 16.62 -1.86
C LYS A 210 5.98 15.29 -2.21
N LYS A 211 7.31 15.20 -2.10
CA LYS A 211 8.03 13.91 -2.29
C LYS A 211 7.56 12.85 -1.30
N PHE A 212 7.21 13.26 -0.07
CA PHE A 212 6.72 12.34 0.94
C PHE A 212 5.28 11.89 0.67
N GLU A 213 4.43 12.72 0.07
CA GLU A 213 3.08 12.31 -0.40
C GLU A 213 3.18 11.26 -1.51
N GLU A 214 4.13 11.42 -2.44
CA GLU A 214 4.43 10.40 -3.46
C GLU A 214 4.86 9.08 -2.78
N PHE A 215 5.76 9.14 -1.79
CA PHE A 215 6.14 7.99 -0.98
C PHE A 215 4.95 7.34 -0.26
N GLN A 216 4.01 8.12 0.28
CA GLN A 216 2.82 7.57 0.94
C GLN A 216 1.88 6.85 -0.02
N THR A 217 1.79 7.34 -1.27
CA THR A 217 1.05 6.67 -2.33
C THR A 217 1.69 5.33 -2.67
N ASP A 218 3.02 5.29 -2.80
CA ASP A 218 3.77 4.05 -3.01
C ASP A 218 3.59 3.07 -1.84
N LEU A 219 3.60 3.58 -0.61
CA LEU A 219 3.38 2.77 0.60
C LEU A 219 1.97 2.16 0.59
N ALA A 220 0.93 2.92 0.23
CA ALA A 220 -0.43 2.40 0.14
C ALA A 220 -0.56 1.31 -0.94
N ALA A 221 0.10 1.49 -2.10
CA ALA A 221 0.09 0.49 -3.17
C ALA A 221 0.75 -0.84 -2.76
N HIS A 222 1.79 -0.80 -1.93
CA HIS A 222 2.50 -2.01 -1.49
C HIS A 222 1.82 -2.74 -0.31
N GLU A 223 0.77 -2.17 0.26
CA GLU A 223 -0.04 -2.85 1.29
C GLU A 223 -0.66 -4.15 0.76
N GLU A 224 -1.05 -4.17 -0.53
CA GLU A 224 -1.58 -5.37 -1.17
C GLU A 224 -0.58 -6.52 -1.15
N ARG A 225 0.72 -6.25 -1.36
CA ARG A 225 1.76 -7.28 -1.36
C ARG A 225 1.94 -7.93 0.01
N VAL A 226 1.87 -7.14 1.08
CA VAL A 226 1.90 -7.66 2.44
C VAL A 226 0.64 -8.48 2.74
N ASN A 227 -0.51 -8.07 2.20
CA ASN A 227 -1.75 -8.83 2.33
C ASN A 227 -1.69 -10.17 1.57
N GLU A 228 -1.06 -10.23 0.39
CA GLU A 228 -0.83 -11.47 -0.37
C GLU A 228 0.02 -12.46 0.45
N VAL A 229 1.13 -12.01 1.04
CA VAL A 229 1.97 -12.83 1.93
C VAL A 229 1.13 -13.42 3.07
N ASN A 230 0.27 -12.60 3.69
CA ASN A 230 -0.62 -13.06 4.76
C ASN A 230 -1.66 -14.09 4.27
N GLN A 231 -2.22 -13.90 3.08
CA GLN A 231 -3.17 -14.86 2.49
C GLN A 231 -2.50 -16.19 2.16
N ASP A 232 -1.28 -16.17 1.64
CA ASP A 232 -0.56 -17.38 1.27
C ASP A 232 -0.07 -18.15 2.50
N ALA A 233 0.35 -17.45 3.56
CA ALA A 233 0.60 -18.06 4.86
C ALA A 233 -0.65 -18.77 5.42
N ALA A 234 -1.81 -18.12 5.33
CA ALA A 234 -3.09 -18.70 5.78
C ALA A 234 -3.48 -19.94 4.95
N LYS A 235 -3.34 -19.90 3.62
CA LYS A 235 -3.59 -21.05 2.74
C LYS A 235 -2.67 -22.21 3.08
N LEU A 236 -1.37 -21.97 3.22
CA LEU A 236 -0.40 -23.03 3.56
C LEU A 236 -0.68 -23.66 4.92
N THR A 237 -1.09 -22.85 5.89
CA THR A 237 -1.50 -23.33 7.21
C THR A 237 -2.77 -24.17 7.14
N GLN A 238 -3.77 -23.75 6.36
CA GLN A 238 -5.01 -24.49 6.13
C GLN A 238 -4.76 -25.85 5.45
N GLU A 239 -3.76 -25.90 4.56
CA GLU A 239 -3.30 -27.13 3.89
C GLU A 239 -2.49 -28.05 4.83
N ASN A 240 -2.29 -27.70 6.10
CA ASN A 240 -1.46 -28.40 7.08
C ASN A 240 -0.03 -28.62 6.56
N HIS A 241 0.59 -27.58 6.01
CA HIS A 241 1.96 -27.64 5.52
C HIS A 241 2.93 -28.07 6.64
N PRO A 242 3.89 -28.99 6.37
CA PRO A 242 4.80 -29.50 7.41
C PRO A 242 5.63 -28.40 8.10
N GLU A 243 5.97 -27.34 7.35
CA GLU A 243 6.75 -26.19 7.83
C GLU A 243 5.87 -25.03 8.36
N THR A 244 4.72 -25.33 8.97
CA THR A 244 3.78 -24.30 9.46
C THR A 244 4.44 -23.30 10.43
N GLU A 245 5.31 -23.77 11.33
CA GLU A 245 6.02 -22.90 12.29
C GLU A 245 6.90 -21.86 11.57
N LEU A 246 7.66 -22.29 10.55
CA LEU A 246 8.48 -21.39 9.74
C LEU A 246 7.62 -20.38 8.98
N ILE A 247 6.50 -20.83 8.40
CA ILE A 247 5.57 -19.98 7.66
C ILE A 247 5.04 -18.85 8.54
N LEU A 248 4.53 -19.19 9.73
CA LEU A 248 3.99 -18.23 10.68
C LEU A 248 5.07 -17.27 11.20
N LYS A 249 6.27 -17.78 11.48
CA LYS A 249 7.42 -16.94 11.87
C LYS A 249 7.76 -15.90 10.81
N LYS A 250 7.79 -16.31 9.53
CA LYS A 250 8.05 -15.41 8.40
C LYS A 250 6.93 -14.40 8.19
N GLN A 251 5.68 -14.83 8.38
CA GLN A 251 4.51 -13.95 8.34
C GLN A 251 4.60 -12.85 9.42
N GLU A 252 4.94 -13.23 10.64
CA GLU A 252 5.12 -12.28 11.75
C GLU A 252 6.27 -11.31 11.48
N GLU A 253 7.39 -11.79 10.95
CA GLU A 253 8.54 -10.96 10.57
C GLU A 253 8.16 -9.87 9.55
N VAL A 254 7.48 -10.24 8.46
CA VAL A 254 6.98 -9.31 7.44
C VAL A 254 5.99 -8.31 8.05
N ASN A 255 5.03 -8.78 8.85
CA ASN A 255 4.02 -7.91 9.47
C ASN A 255 4.64 -6.93 10.47
N ALA A 256 5.58 -7.38 11.30
CA ALA A 256 6.27 -6.52 12.25
C ALA A 256 7.10 -5.44 11.53
N ALA A 257 7.83 -5.81 10.47
CA ALA A 257 8.57 -4.86 9.65
C ALA A 257 7.63 -3.85 8.97
N TRP A 258 6.50 -4.30 8.45
CA TRP A 258 5.48 -3.44 7.83
C TRP A 258 4.89 -2.42 8.82
N GLN A 259 4.53 -2.86 10.03
CA GLN A 259 4.01 -1.95 11.06
C GLN A 259 5.08 -0.94 11.51
N ARG A 260 6.34 -1.38 11.62
CA ARG A 260 7.46 -0.48 11.92
C ARG A 260 7.63 0.59 10.85
N LEU A 261 7.64 0.21 9.57
CA LEU A 261 7.72 1.16 8.46
C LEU A 261 6.55 2.16 8.47
N LYS A 262 5.31 1.70 8.69
CA LYS A 262 4.14 2.58 8.84
C LYS A 262 4.30 3.58 9.98
N GLY A 263 4.79 3.14 11.13
CA GLY A 263 5.08 4.01 12.28
C GLY A 263 6.14 5.06 11.98
N LEU A 264 7.25 4.66 11.35
CA LEU A 264 8.31 5.57 10.92
C LEU A 264 7.81 6.59 9.88
N ALA A 265 6.99 6.15 8.93
CA ALA A 265 6.39 7.02 7.93
C ALA A 265 5.48 8.09 8.58
N GLN A 266 4.64 7.70 9.54
CA GLN A 266 3.80 8.65 10.30
C GLN A 266 4.65 9.64 11.10
N GLN A 267 5.72 9.18 11.75
CA GLN A 267 6.63 10.06 12.48
C GLN A 267 7.30 11.08 11.53
N ARG A 268 7.76 10.62 10.36
CA ARG A 268 8.37 11.48 9.34
C ARG A 268 7.39 12.51 8.80
N GLN A 269 6.15 12.11 8.53
CA GLN A 269 5.08 13.03 8.13
C GLN A 269 4.87 14.13 9.17
N GLY A 270 4.75 13.75 10.46
CA GLY A 270 4.57 14.71 11.55
C GLY A 270 5.74 15.70 11.66
N LYS A 271 6.98 15.22 11.51
CA LYS A 271 8.16 16.09 11.52
C LYS A 271 8.18 17.08 10.34
N LEU A 272 7.87 16.63 9.12
CA LEU A 272 7.80 17.50 7.93
C LEU A 272 6.66 18.51 8.02
N PHE A 273 5.50 18.12 8.57
CA PHE A 273 4.39 19.04 8.80
C PHE A 273 4.72 20.10 9.84
N GLY A 274 5.30 19.69 10.97
CA GLY A 274 5.73 20.62 12.01
C GLY A 274 6.83 21.58 11.54
N ALA A 275 7.78 21.10 10.73
CA ALA A 275 8.79 21.96 10.12
C ALA A 275 8.16 23.02 9.20
N ALA A 276 7.17 22.64 8.38
CA ALA A 276 6.48 23.58 7.49
C ALA A 276 5.66 24.62 8.27
N GLU A 277 4.98 24.23 9.35
CA GLU A 277 4.29 25.18 10.23
C GLU A 277 5.24 26.24 10.78
N VAL A 278 6.39 25.81 11.31
CA VAL A 278 7.39 26.74 11.88
C VAL A 278 7.99 27.64 10.81
N GLN A 279 8.27 27.12 9.61
CA GLN A 279 8.80 27.94 8.51
C GLN A 279 7.77 28.95 7.97
N ARG A 280 6.49 28.58 7.90
CA ARG A 280 5.40 29.52 7.54
C ARG A 280 5.29 30.65 8.55
N PHE A 281 5.32 30.32 9.84
CA PHE A 281 5.34 31.32 10.91
C PHE A 281 6.53 32.27 10.77
N ASN A 282 7.75 31.74 10.58
CA ASN A 282 8.95 32.56 10.41
C ASN A 282 8.81 33.52 9.21
N ARG A 283 8.29 33.05 8.08
CA ARG A 283 8.05 33.88 6.89
C ARG A 283 7.02 34.98 7.17
N ASP A 284 5.89 34.64 7.78
CA ASP A 284 4.84 35.60 8.12
C ASP A 284 5.35 36.68 9.10
N VAL A 285 6.20 36.30 10.07
CA VAL A 285 6.88 37.23 10.97
C VAL A 285 7.82 38.14 10.20
N ASP A 286 8.69 37.60 9.34
CA ASP A 286 9.66 38.39 8.57
C ASP A 286 8.97 39.36 7.59
N GLU A 287 7.89 38.93 6.94
CA GLU A 287 7.04 39.79 6.10
C GLU A 287 6.39 40.92 6.92
N THR A 288 5.87 40.61 8.11
CA THR A 288 5.27 41.61 9.01
C THR A 288 6.32 42.60 9.52
N ILE A 289 7.51 42.14 9.89
CA ILE A 289 8.64 43.00 10.30
C ILE A 289 9.07 43.91 9.14
N SER A 290 9.14 43.37 7.91
CA SER A 290 9.45 44.17 6.72
C SER A 290 8.42 45.28 6.51
N TRP A 291 7.13 44.96 6.66
CA TRP A 291 6.05 45.93 6.55
C TRP A 291 6.11 47.00 7.65
N ILE A 292 6.42 46.60 8.90
CA ILE A 292 6.67 47.53 10.00
C ILE A 292 7.81 48.48 9.65
N LYS A 293 8.95 47.97 9.18
CA LYS A 293 10.11 48.80 8.82
C LYS A 293 9.81 49.78 7.67
N GLU A 294 8.99 49.38 6.70
CA GLU A 294 8.52 50.29 5.64
C GLU A 294 7.68 51.45 6.22
N LYS A 295 6.73 51.15 7.11
CA LYS A 295 5.90 52.17 7.77
C LYS A 295 6.71 53.06 8.70
N GLU A 296 7.70 52.50 9.38
CA GLU A 296 8.64 53.24 10.22
C GLU A 296 9.39 54.30 9.41
N GLN A 297 9.90 53.95 8.22
CA GLN A 297 10.55 54.91 7.33
C GLN A 297 9.62 56.06 6.90
N LEU A 298 8.33 55.79 6.69
CA LEU A 298 7.35 56.84 6.37
C LEU A 298 7.10 57.80 7.55
N MET A 299 7.29 57.32 8.79
CA MET A 299 7.09 58.11 10.01
C MET A 299 8.33 58.85 10.48
N ALA A 300 9.52 58.49 10.01
CA ALA A 300 10.79 59.14 10.33
C ALA A 300 10.98 60.56 9.75
N SER A 301 9.95 61.15 9.12
CA SER A 301 10.04 62.49 8.50
C SER A 301 9.87 63.63 9.52
N ASP A 302 10.86 64.49 9.71
CA ASP A 302 10.73 65.67 10.59
C ASP A 302 9.90 66.83 10.00
N ASP A 303 9.09 66.58 8.96
CA ASP A 303 8.16 67.57 8.43
C ASP A 303 6.89 67.64 9.27
N PHE A 304 6.78 68.72 10.04
CA PHE A 304 5.62 69.02 10.88
C PHE A 304 4.76 70.18 10.35
N GLY A 305 4.95 70.58 9.08
CA GLY A 305 4.17 71.63 8.42
C GLY A 305 4.58 73.06 8.81
N ARG A 306 4.33 74.01 7.91
CA ARG A 306 4.76 75.43 8.05
C ARG A 306 3.60 76.41 8.17
N ASP A 307 2.38 75.95 7.91
CA ASP A 307 1.14 76.71 7.99
C ASP A 307 -0.03 75.78 8.38
N LEU A 308 -1.18 76.36 8.75
CA LEU A 308 -2.32 75.59 9.26
C LEU A 308 -2.81 74.51 8.26
N ALA A 309 -2.80 74.81 6.96
CA ALA A 309 -3.27 73.89 5.93
C ALA A 309 -2.33 72.70 5.73
N SER A 310 -1.01 72.93 5.72
CA SER A 310 0.01 71.88 5.62
C SER A 310 0.02 70.97 6.84
N VAL A 311 -0.11 71.51 8.06
CA VAL A 311 -0.23 70.67 9.27
C VAL A 311 -1.50 69.82 9.25
N GLN A 312 -2.65 70.39 8.87
CA GLN A 312 -3.90 69.63 8.75
C GLN A 312 -3.81 68.51 7.70
N ALA A 313 -3.09 68.74 6.59
CA ALA A 313 -2.85 67.70 5.59
C ALA A 313 -1.95 66.57 6.12
N LEU A 314 -0.88 66.92 6.85
CA LEU A 314 0.01 65.96 7.49
C LEU A 314 -0.69 65.14 8.58
N LEU A 315 -1.58 65.76 9.37
CA LEU A 315 -2.42 65.06 10.35
C LEU A 315 -3.33 64.05 9.67
N ARG A 316 -4.04 64.39 8.59
CA ARG A 316 -4.86 63.43 7.83
C ARG A 316 -4.05 62.27 7.27
N LYS A 317 -2.82 62.54 6.79
CA LYS A 317 -1.91 61.49 6.32
C LYS A 317 -1.48 60.57 7.48
N HIS A 318 -1.23 61.15 8.64
CA HIS A 318 -0.88 60.40 9.84
C HIS A 318 -2.04 59.54 10.35
N GLU A 319 -3.28 60.05 10.37
CA GLU A 319 -4.47 59.23 10.65
C GLU A 319 -4.58 58.03 9.68
N GLY A 320 -4.13 58.18 8.42
CA GLY A 320 -4.02 57.07 7.47
C GLY A 320 -3.04 56.00 7.93
N LEU A 321 -1.86 56.41 8.36
CA LEU A 321 -0.84 55.51 8.93
C LEU A 321 -1.32 54.85 10.23
N GLU A 322 -2.08 55.55 11.07
CA GLU A 322 -2.65 54.96 12.30
C GLU A 322 -3.67 53.85 11.99
N ARG A 323 -4.43 53.96 10.91
CA ARG A 323 -5.31 52.86 10.44
C ARG A 323 -4.51 51.66 9.97
N ASP A 324 -3.41 51.88 9.24
CA ASP A 324 -2.48 50.81 8.85
C ASP A 324 -1.86 50.14 10.09
N LEU A 325 -1.52 50.93 11.12
CA LEU A 325 -1.00 50.40 12.39
C LEU A 325 -2.04 49.55 13.12
N ALA A 326 -3.31 49.95 13.15
CA ALA A 326 -4.36 49.11 13.75
C ALA A 326 -4.44 47.72 13.08
N ALA A 327 -4.32 47.66 11.75
CA ALA A 327 -4.28 46.38 11.02
C ALA A 327 -2.99 45.58 11.32
N LEU A 328 -1.85 46.25 11.46
CA LEU A 328 -0.60 45.63 11.90
C LEU A 328 -0.69 45.09 13.34
N GLU A 329 -1.37 45.79 14.24
CA GLU A 329 -1.59 45.36 15.63
C GLU A 329 -2.35 44.02 15.67
N ASP A 330 -3.43 43.91 14.89
CA ASP A 330 -4.20 42.67 14.78
C ASP A 330 -3.34 41.51 14.23
N LYS A 331 -2.49 41.77 13.23
CA LYS A 331 -1.57 40.76 12.68
C LYS A 331 -0.50 40.36 13.69
N VAL A 332 0.10 41.31 14.43
CA VAL A 332 1.08 41.04 15.49
C VAL A 332 0.47 40.20 16.61
N ASN A 333 -0.74 40.52 17.04
CA ASN A 333 -1.46 39.74 18.06
C ASN A 333 -1.75 38.32 17.58
N THR A 334 -2.16 38.16 16.32
CA THR A 334 -2.40 36.86 15.70
C THR A 334 -1.12 36.01 15.67
N LEU A 335 0.00 36.59 15.21
CA LEU A 335 1.30 35.91 15.19
C LEU A 335 1.83 35.63 16.60
N GLY A 336 1.55 36.49 17.57
CA GLY A 336 1.86 36.24 18.99
C GLY A 336 1.15 35.00 19.53
N GLY A 337 -0.16 34.89 19.28
CA GLY A 337 -0.94 33.70 19.64
C GLY A 337 -0.49 32.44 18.89
N GLU A 338 -0.14 32.56 17.62
CA GLU A 338 0.43 31.46 16.84
C GLU A 338 1.77 30.99 17.40
N ALA A 339 2.66 31.92 17.77
CA ALA A 339 3.94 31.61 18.38
C ALA A 339 3.78 30.84 19.71
N GLU A 340 2.80 31.21 20.54
CA GLU A 340 2.51 30.49 21.79
C GLU A 340 2.02 29.07 21.53
N ARG A 341 1.09 28.90 20.57
CA ARG A 341 0.63 27.58 20.14
C ARG A 341 1.79 26.73 19.63
N LEU A 342 2.61 27.27 18.73
CA LEU A 342 3.72 26.55 18.12
C LEU A 342 4.81 26.17 19.13
N GLN A 343 5.05 26.98 20.16
CA GLN A 343 5.96 26.63 21.26
C GLN A 343 5.46 25.42 22.07
N GLN A 344 4.15 25.28 22.24
CA GLN A 344 3.56 24.14 22.93
C GLN A 344 3.58 22.87 22.07
N THR A 345 3.27 23.00 20.78
CA THR A 345 3.19 21.85 19.87
C THR A 345 4.56 21.38 19.37
N HIS A 346 5.55 22.28 19.30
CA HIS A 346 6.90 22.01 18.79
C HIS A 346 8.00 22.46 19.78
N PRO A 347 8.15 21.79 20.95
CA PRO A 347 9.10 22.19 21.99
C PRO A 347 10.55 22.30 21.53
N GLN A 348 10.95 21.49 20.54
CA GLN A 348 12.29 21.49 19.95
C GLN A 348 12.66 22.83 19.28
N ASN A 349 11.66 23.56 18.77
CA ASN A 349 11.85 24.85 18.10
C ASN A 349 11.41 26.03 18.98
N ALA A 350 10.95 25.77 20.21
CA ALA A 350 10.34 26.77 21.07
C ALA A 350 11.24 27.99 21.31
N SER A 351 12.53 27.77 21.55
CA SER A 351 13.50 28.86 21.74
C SER A 351 13.64 29.75 20.49
N GLN A 352 13.66 29.17 19.30
CA GLN A 352 13.76 29.92 18.05
C GLN A 352 12.46 30.71 17.79
N ILE A 353 11.31 30.07 17.98
CA ILE A 353 9.99 30.69 17.83
C ILE A 353 9.84 31.87 18.80
N HIS A 354 10.29 31.69 20.05
CA HIS A 354 10.28 32.75 21.06
C HIS A 354 11.14 33.94 20.64
N LEU A 355 12.37 33.70 20.17
CA LEU A 355 13.26 34.76 19.69
C LEU A 355 12.63 35.53 18.51
N LYS A 356 12.00 34.83 17.57
CA LYS A 356 11.30 35.45 16.44
C LYS A 356 10.08 36.27 16.86
N ARG A 357 9.30 35.78 17.83
CA ARG A 357 8.19 36.52 18.42
C ARG A 357 8.68 37.78 19.13
N ASP A 358 9.75 37.70 19.91
CA ASP A 358 10.29 38.84 20.63
C ASP A 358 10.86 39.89 19.66
N GLU A 359 11.49 39.46 18.56
CA GLU A 359 11.91 40.34 17.46
C GLU A 359 10.71 41.11 16.89
N LEU A 360 9.61 40.43 16.58
CA LEU A 360 8.37 41.04 16.10
C LEU A 360 7.82 42.07 17.10
N ILE A 361 7.70 41.69 18.38
CA ILE A 361 7.17 42.54 19.44
C ILE A 361 8.05 43.79 19.61
N THR A 362 9.38 43.64 19.58
CA THR A 362 10.31 44.77 19.71
C THR A 362 10.13 45.77 18.56
N ASN A 363 10.05 45.30 17.30
CA ASN A 363 9.80 46.17 16.15
C ASN A 363 8.42 46.85 16.25
N TRP A 364 7.41 46.14 16.74
CA TRP A 364 6.06 46.67 16.95
C TRP A 364 6.01 47.77 18.02
N GLU A 365 6.68 47.59 19.15
CA GLU A 365 6.74 48.60 20.22
C GLU A 365 7.51 49.86 19.76
N GLN A 366 8.56 49.68 18.97
CA GLN A 366 9.33 50.78 18.39
C GLN A 366 8.48 51.64 17.46
N ILE A 367 7.79 51.04 16.48
CA ILE A 367 6.95 51.80 15.56
C ILE A 367 5.76 52.47 16.27
N ARG A 368 5.19 51.82 17.29
CA ARG A 368 4.11 52.41 18.10
C ARG A 368 4.57 53.66 18.84
N THR A 369 5.79 53.64 19.36
CA THR A 369 6.41 54.78 20.04
C THR A 369 6.65 55.93 19.06
N LEU A 370 7.26 55.65 17.91
CA LEU A 370 7.50 56.66 16.86
C LEU A 370 6.21 57.28 16.32
N ALA A 371 5.16 56.47 16.15
CA ALA A 371 3.85 56.96 15.73
C ALA A 371 3.27 57.96 16.74
N ALA A 372 3.32 57.61 18.04
CA ALA A 372 2.81 58.47 19.11
C ALA A 372 3.62 59.78 19.23
N GLU A 373 4.95 59.72 19.14
CA GLU A 373 5.83 60.89 19.15
C GLU A 373 5.55 61.81 17.96
N ARG A 374 5.44 61.25 16.75
CA ARG A 374 5.08 62.00 15.55
C ARG A 374 3.72 62.67 15.69
N HIS A 375 2.71 61.95 16.20
CA HIS A 375 1.38 62.51 16.44
C HIS A 375 1.44 63.70 17.39
N ALA A 376 2.17 63.58 18.50
CA ALA A 376 2.35 64.64 19.48
C ALA A 376 2.98 65.89 18.86
N HIS A 377 4.07 65.73 18.11
CA HIS A 377 4.74 66.84 17.42
C HIS A 377 3.85 67.50 16.35
N LEU A 378 3.09 66.73 15.57
CA LEU A 378 2.13 67.26 14.61
C LEU A 378 1.01 68.05 15.30
N ASN A 379 0.53 67.57 16.44
CA ASN A 379 -0.50 68.25 17.21
C ASN A 379 0.01 69.54 17.87
N ASP A 380 1.25 69.55 18.36
CA ASP A 380 1.91 70.75 18.89
C ASP A 380 2.12 71.80 17.79
N SER A 381 2.61 71.38 16.61
CA SER A 381 2.70 72.23 15.43
C SER A 381 1.33 72.78 15.02
N TYR A 382 0.29 71.93 15.04
CA TYR A 382 -1.08 72.33 14.72
C TYR A 382 -1.58 73.42 15.66
N ARG A 383 -1.38 73.26 16.98
CA ARG A 383 -1.74 74.25 18.00
C ARG A 383 -1.01 75.57 17.78
N LEU A 384 0.29 75.52 17.49
CA LEU A 384 1.11 76.71 17.21
C LEU A 384 0.65 77.45 15.95
N GLN A 385 0.45 76.72 14.85
CA GLN A 385 0.03 77.31 13.58
C GLN A 385 -1.39 77.86 13.65
N ARG A 386 -2.29 77.19 14.37
CA ARG A 386 -3.64 77.68 14.64
C ARG A 386 -3.60 78.98 15.43
N PHE A 387 -2.86 79.02 16.54
CA PHE A 387 -2.68 80.25 17.32
C PHE A 387 -2.11 81.40 16.47
N THR A 388 -1.12 81.09 15.63
CA THR A 388 -0.48 82.08 14.75
C THR A 388 -1.46 82.58 13.67
N ALA A 389 -2.28 81.70 13.10
CA ALA A 389 -3.33 82.08 12.16
C ALA A 389 -4.39 82.96 12.83
N ASP A 390 -4.91 82.55 13.99
CA ASP A 390 -5.89 83.31 14.77
C ASP A 390 -5.33 84.70 15.17
N PHE A 391 -4.05 84.77 15.55
CA PHE A 391 -3.37 86.02 15.87
C PHE A 391 -3.22 86.94 14.65
N ARG A 392 -2.87 86.39 13.47
CA ARG A 392 -2.80 87.16 12.22
C ARG A 392 -4.18 87.69 11.82
N ASP A 393 -5.22 86.86 11.95
CA ASP A 393 -6.59 87.25 11.67
C ASP A 393 -7.06 88.35 12.62
N LEU A 394 -6.77 88.23 13.92
CA LEU A 394 -7.06 89.26 14.92
C LEU A 394 -6.31 90.56 14.64
N THR A 395 -5.02 90.49 14.31
CA THR A 395 -4.20 91.66 13.99
C THR A 395 -4.68 92.34 12.71
N SER A 396 -5.01 91.57 11.68
CA SER A 396 -5.60 92.06 10.43
C SER A 396 -6.95 92.72 10.67
N TRP A 397 -7.80 92.10 11.51
CA TRP A 397 -9.07 92.66 11.93
C TRP A 397 -8.88 93.99 12.70
N LEU A 398 -7.97 94.04 13.68
CA LEU A 398 -7.61 95.26 14.40
C LEU A 398 -7.16 96.37 13.45
N CYS A 399 -6.20 96.11 12.56
CA CYS A 399 -5.75 97.09 11.56
C CYS A 399 -6.89 97.53 10.62
N SER A 400 -7.80 96.62 10.23
CA SER A 400 -8.99 96.92 9.43
C SER A 400 -9.99 97.81 10.18
N THR A 401 -10.21 97.56 11.47
CA THR A 401 -11.07 98.39 12.32
C THR A 401 -10.46 99.77 12.55
N ASP A 402 -9.14 99.86 12.75
CA ASP A 402 -8.44 101.13 12.98
C ASP A 402 -8.41 102.01 11.70
N THR A 403 -8.24 101.38 10.53
CA THR A 403 -8.39 102.05 9.22
C THR A 403 -9.83 102.47 8.91
N LYS A 404 -10.85 101.74 9.42
CA LYS A 404 -12.25 102.17 9.34
C LYS A 404 -12.57 103.33 10.29
N ASN A 405 -12.05 103.30 11.52
CA ASN A 405 -12.24 104.35 12.54
C ASN A 405 -11.55 105.68 12.17
N THR A 406 -10.38 105.62 11.51
CA THR A 406 -9.68 106.80 10.98
C THR A 406 -10.37 107.40 9.75
N ARG A 407 -11.06 106.60 8.93
CA ARG A 407 -11.93 107.08 7.84
C ARG A 407 -13.20 107.75 8.36
N GLU A 408 -13.80 107.27 9.46
CA GLU A 408 -14.98 107.91 10.06
C GLU A 408 -14.68 109.26 10.74
N ARG A 409 -13.43 109.51 11.18
CA ARG A 409 -13.00 110.84 11.66
C ARG A 409 -12.77 111.88 10.56
N SER A 410 -12.81 111.48 9.29
CA SER A 410 -12.50 112.34 8.14
C SER A 410 -13.75 112.55 7.27
N ILE A 411 -14.78 113.19 7.83
CA ILE A 411 -15.89 113.78 7.07
C ILE A 411 -15.64 115.29 6.96
N PRO A 412 -15.53 115.88 5.75
CA PRO A 412 -15.47 117.33 5.57
C PRO A 412 -16.88 117.95 5.65
N THR A 413 -16.98 119.04 6.42
CA THR A 413 -18.15 119.89 6.59
C THR A 413 -18.55 120.57 5.28
N LYS A 414 -19.81 120.43 4.85
CA LYS A 414 -20.46 121.40 3.94
C LYS A 414 -21.72 121.93 4.60
N THR A 415 -21.74 123.24 4.83
CA THR A 415 -22.91 124.02 5.24
C THR A 415 -23.25 124.97 4.09
N ALA A 416 -24.44 124.87 3.51
CA ALA A 416 -25.33 126.02 3.26
C ALA A 416 -26.63 125.61 2.53
N LEU A 417 -27.75 125.81 3.25
CA LEU A 417 -29.05 126.35 2.83
C LEU A 417 -29.97 125.57 1.86
N ASN A 418 -31.16 125.29 2.41
CA ASN A 418 -32.43 124.89 1.78
C ASN A 418 -33.06 126.08 1.01
N PRO A 419 -33.95 125.91 -0.01
CA PRO A 419 -35.32 125.39 0.17
C PRO A 419 -35.93 124.50 -0.96
N GLN A 420 -37.04 123.83 -0.58
CA GLN A 420 -38.04 122.96 -1.27
C GLN A 420 -38.59 123.37 -2.68
N PRO A 421 -39.59 122.67 -3.29
CA PRO A 421 -39.76 121.24 -3.65
C PRO A 421 -40.28 121.03 -5.11
N ARG A 422 -40.53 119.76 -5.49
CA ARG A 422 -41.48 119.19 -6.50
C ARG A 422 -40.98 118.62 -7.85
N GLN A 423 -41.39 117.35 -7.98
CA GLN A 423 -41.99 116.64 -9.13
C GLN A 423 -41.19 116.33 -10.41
N GLY A 424 -41.18 115.03 -10.74
CA GLY A 424 -41.66 114.56 -12.04
C GLY A 424 -40.69 113.70 -12.85
N GLY A 425 -41.11 112.46 -13.17
CA GLY A 425 -40.86 111.87 -14.48
C GLY A 425 -39.84 110.73 -14.61
N SER A 426 -40.35 109.49 -14.56
CA SER A 426 -40.01 108.35 -15.42
C SER A 426 -39.69 108.71 -16.90
N PRO A 427 -39.31 107.75 -17.78
CA PRO A 427 -38.50 106.53 -17.61
C PRO A 427 -37.54 106.27 -18.82
N GLU A 428 -36.99 105.05 -18.84
CA GLU A 428 -36.75 104.22 -20.04
C GLU A 428 -35.47 104.31 -20.91
N HIS A 429 -34.90 103.09 -21.07
CA HIS A 429 -34.25 102.52 -22.26
C HIS A 429 -32.89 103.15 -22.68
N ARG A 430 -31.89 102.42 -23.19
CA ARG A 430 -31.85 101.13 -23.87
C ARG A 430 -30.36 100.71 -24.02
N THR A 431 -30.07 99.40 -23.97
CA THR A 431 -29.10 98.67 -24.83
C THR A 431 -27.59 99.02 -24.78
N LEU A 432 -26.59 98.21 -25.15
CA LEU A 432 -26.39 96.92 -25.85
C LEU A 432 -24.90 96.53 -25.59
N ARG A 433 -24.60 95.21 -25.47
CA ARG A 433 -23.45 94.47 -26.08
C ARG A 433 -21.99 94.83 -25.66
N ILE A 434 -21.01 93.92 -25.60
CA ILE A 434 -20.91 92.49 -25.97
C ILE A 434 -19.64 91.87 -25.39
N ARG A 435 -19.72 90.54 -25.18
CA ARG A 435 -18.71 89.43 -25.20
C ARG A 435 -17.36 89.65 -24.52
N GLY A 436 -16.80 88.66 -23.84
CA GLY A 436 -16.96 87.19 -23.92
C GLY A 436 -15.55 86.60 -23.71
N GLY A 437 -15.35 85.34 -23.33
CA GLY A 437 -16.28 84.23 -23.21
C GLY A 437 -15.79 83.19 -22.21
N GLN A 438 -16.72 82.28 -21.94
CA GLN A 438 -16.58 81.04 -21.20
C GLN A 438 -15.95 79.95 -22.06
N GLY A 439 -15.45 78.92 -21.38
CA GLY A 439 -15.60 77.52 -21.74
C GLY A 439 -15.01 76.69 -20.60
N GLU A 440 -15.62 75.64 -20.08
CA GLU A 440 -16.88 74.96 -20.32
C GLU A 440 -17.16 74.12 -19.06
N ALA A 441 -18.44 73.89 -18.78
CA ALA A 441 -18.92 73.04 -17.71
C ALA A 441 -19.63 71.82 -18.31
N GLY A 442 -19.72 70.74 -17.52
CA GLY A 442 -20.89 69.86 -17.55
C GLY A 442 -20.60 68.37 -17.67
N ASN A 443 -20.89 67.62 -16.59
CA ASN A 443 -21.96 66.62 -16.51
C ASN A 443 -21.89 65.95 -15.13
N SER A 444 -22.90 66.03 -14.25
CA SER A 444 -24.23 65.41 -14.24
C SER A 444 -24.27 64.07 -13.48
N SER A 445 -25.04 64.10 -12.38
CA SER A 445 -26.02 63.10 -11.92
C SER A 445 -25.60 61.64 -11.63
N GLY A 446 -25.84 61.26 -10.36
CA GLY A 446 -26.81 60.19 -10.04
C GLY A 446 -26.25 58.89 -9.47
N GLY A 447 -26.77 58.48 -8.31
CA GLY A 447 -26.83 57.08 -7.89
C GLY A 447 -26.46 56.78 -6.44
N GLU A 448 -27.45 56.80 -5.55
CA GLU A 448 -27.44 56.00 -4.32
C GLU A 448 -27.56 54.50 -4.66
N GLY A 449 -26.90 53.62 -3.91
CA GLY A 449 -26.93 52.17 -4.12
C GLY A 449 -26.28 51.39 -2.98
N VAL A 450 -27.13 50.98 -2.04
CA VAL A 450 -26.95 50.19 -0.82
C VAL A 450 -26.37 48.76 -1.02
N SER A 451 -25.47 48.36 -0.10
CA SER A 451 -25.20 47.05 0.58
C SER A 451 -25.24 45.66 -0.10
N ALA A 452 -24.36 44.80 0.45
CA ALA A 452 -24.44 43.33 0.65
C ALA A 452 -24.35 42.43 -0.62
N GLY A 453 -23.68 41.28 -0.68
CA GLY A 453 -23.25 40.31 0.34
C GLY A 453 -23.89 38.94 0.01
N ALA A 454 -23.10 37.98 -0.52
CA ALA A 454 -23.30 36.51 -0.59
C ALA A 454 -22.36 35.94 -1.68
N VAL A 455 -21.34 35.11 -1.43
CA VAL A 455 -21.33 33.69 -0.97
C VAL A 455 -22.14 32.77 -1.90
N GLY A 456 -21.45 31.82 -2.56
CA GLY A 456 -22.09 30.60 -3.08
C GLY A 456 -21.44 29.93 -4.30
N ALA A 457 -20.56 28.95 -4.02
CA ALA A 457 -20.41 27.64 -4.68
C ALA A 457 -20.11 27.51 -6.20
N ALA A 458 -18.94 26.93 -6.50
CA ALA A 458 -18.82 25.59 -7.10
C ALA A 458 -17.45 24.99 -6.73
#